data_AF-A0A5Z9JWH2-F1
#
_entry.id   AF-A0A5Z9JWH2-F1
#
_cell.length_a   1.000
_cell.length_b   1.000
_cell.length_c   1.000
_cell.angle_alpha   90.00
_cell.angle_beta   90.00
_cell.angle_gamma   90.00
#
_symmetry.space_group_name_H-M   'P 1'
#
loop_
_entity.id
_entity.type
_entity.pdbx_description
1 polymer ?
#
loop_
_entity_poly.entity_id
_entity_poly.type
_entity_poly.pdbx_seq_one_letter_code
_entity_poly.pdbx_strand_id
1 'polypeptide(L)'
;MTFLKEYVIVSGASGFIGKHLLEALKKSGISVVAITRDVIKNNSNALANVRWCSWDNIELLVEELSIDSALIGIIHLATEYGHKTSSLINIEDANVIKPLKLLDLAIKYRADIFLNTDSFFAKKDFNYQHMRPYIITKRHF
;
A
#
# COMPACT_ATOMS: atom_id res chain seq x y z
N MET A 1 -0.15 -5.77 -31.63
CA MET A 1 0.26 -5.41 -30.26
C MET A 1 -0.93 -5.63 -29.35
N THR A 2 -0.92 -6.69 -28.57
CA THR A 2 -1.91 -6.88 -27.49
C THR A 2 -1.51 -5.91 -26.39
N PHE A 3 -2.35 -4.92 -26.10
CA PHE A 3 -2.11 -4.02 -24.96
C PHE A 3 -2.28 -4.83 -23.68
N LEU A 4 -1.20 -4.94 -22.89
CA LEU A 4 -1.29 -5.49 -21.53
C LEU A 4 -2.16 -4.56 -20.70
N LYS A 5 -2.99 -5.13 -19.83
CA LYS A 5 -3.82 -4.34 -18.93
C LYS A 5 -2.94 -3.73 -17.83
N GLU A 6 -2.99 -2.43 -17.64
CA GLU A 6 -2.17 -1.76 -16.62
C GLU A 6 -2.88 -1.75 -15.26
N TYR A 7 -2.10 -1.95 -14.20
CA TYR A 7 -2.60 -1.84 -12.83
C TYR A 7 -1.59 -1.26 -11.86
N VAL A 8 -2.11 -0.75 -10.74
CA VAL A 8 -1.31 -0.28 -9.60
C VAL A 8 -1.65 -1.06 -8.34
N ILE A 9 -0.69 -1.17 -7.43
CA ILE A 9 -0.91 -1.70 -6.08
C ILE A 9 -1.09 -0.52 -5.12
N VAL A 10 -2.12 -0.56 -4.27
CA VAL A 10 -2.35 0.45 -3.24
C VAL A 10 -2.48 -0.21 -1.88
N SER A 11 -1.57 0.09 -0.96
CA SER A 11 -1.76 -0.25 0.46
C SER A 11 -2.38 0.93 1.21
N GLY A 12 -3.10 0.66 2.31
CA GLY A 12 -3.87 1.69 2.99
C GLY A 12 -5.10 2.15 2.19
N ALA A 13 -5.49 1.38 1.17
CA ALA A 13 -6.56 1.70 0.23
C ALA A 13 -7.93 1.86 0.90
N SER A 14 -8.18 1.18 2.02
CA SER A 14 -9.42 1.30 2.81
C SER A 14 -9.42 2.48 3.80
N GLY A 15 -8.31 3.23 3.90
CA GLY A 15 -8.19 4.44 4.71
C GLY A 15 -8.78 5.69 4.06
N PHE A 16 -8.72 6.83 4.74
CA PHE A 16 -9.27 8.11 4.26
C PHE A 16 -8.65 8.54 2.91
N ILE A 17 -7.33 8.69 2.85
CA ILE A 17 -6.60 9.04 1.62
C ILE A 17 -6.78 7.96 0.56
N GLY A 18 -6.69 6.69 0.96
CA GLY A 18 -6.83 5.54 0.07
C GLY A 18 -8.14 5.53 -0.70
N LYS A 19 -9.27 5.78 -0.03
CA LYS A 19 -10.59 5.81 -0.68
C LYS A 19 -10.69 6.90 -1.75
N HIS A 20 -10.21 8.11 -1.47
CA HIS A 20 -10.17 9.19 -2.45
C HIS A 20 -9.23 8.88 -3.62
N LEU A 21 -8.09 8.24 -3.35
CA LEU A 21 -7.17 7.78 -4.39
C LEU A 21 -7.82 6.70 -5.29
N LEU A 22 -8.53 5.73 -4.71
CA LEU A 22 -9.25 4.70 -5.48
C LEU A 22 -10.28 5.32 -6.41
N GLU A 23 -11.03 6.34 -5.97
CA GLU A 23 -11.97 7.07 -6.82
C GLU A 23 -11.27 7.79 -7.98
N ALA A 24 -10.11 8.41 -7.73
CA ALA A 24 -9.33 9.08 -8.76
C ALA A 24 -8.76 8.09 -9.80
N LEU A 25 -8.13 7.00 -9.34
CA LEU A 25 -7.58 5.95 -10.22
C LEU A 25 -8.67 5.31 -11.08
N LYS A 26 -9.85 5.07 -10.50
CA LYS A 26 -11.03 4.58 -11.23
C LYS A 26 -11.44 5.53 -12.35
N LYS A 27 -11.50 6.84 -12.09
CA LYS A 27 -11.83 7.84 -13.12
C LYS A 27 -10.81 7.88 -14.25
N SER A 28 -9.55 7.53 -13.96
CA SER A 28 -8.48 7.40 -14.95
C SER A 28 -8.47 6.05 -15.69
N GLY A 29 -9.38 5.12 -15.36
CA GLY A 29 -9.46 3.81 -16.02
C GLY A 29 -8.38 2.80 -15.60
N ILE A 30 -7.57 3.13 -14.59
CA ILE A 30 -6.48 2.27 -14.10
C ILE A 30 -7.05 1.20 -13.17
N SER A 31 -6.63 -0.05 -13.35
CA SER A 31 -7.02 -1.15 -12.45
C SER A 31 -6.21 -1.11 -11.16
N VAL A 32 -6.80 -1.52 -10.04
CA VAL A 32 -6.17 -1.42 -8.73
C VAL A 32 -6.19 -2.76 -8.01
N VAL A 33 -5.02 -3.16 -7.51
CA VAL A 33 -4.89 -4.18 -6.46
C VAL A 33 -4.81 -3.46 -5.11
N ALA A 34 -5.86 -3.60 -4.30
CA ALA A 34 -6.00 -2.86 -3.05
C ALA A 34 -5.75 -3.78 -1.84
N ILE A 35 -4.72 -3.46 -1.04
CA ILE A 35 -4.34 -4.25 0.13
C ILE A 35 -5.16 -3.80 1.35
N THR A 36 -5.79 -4.76 2.04
CA THR A 36 -6.60 -4.53 3.23
C THR A 36 -6.42 -5.64 4.28
N ARG A 37 -6.78 -5.32 5.53
CA ARG A 37 -6.83 -6.32 6.63
C ARG A 37 -8.13 -7.13 6.62
N ASP A 38 -9.17 -6.63 5.97
CA ASP A 38 -10.50 -7.24 5.94
C ASP A 38 -11.02 -7.30 4.50
N VAL A 39 -10.62 -8.37 3.79
CA VAL A 39 -10.93 -8.54 2.37
C VAL A 39 -12.43 -8.73 2.15
N ILE A 40 -13.09 -9.51 3.02
CA ILE A 40 -14.52 -9.81 2.93
C ILE A 40 -15.35 -8.54 3.01
N LYS A 41 -15.08 -7.68 4.01
CA LYS A 41 -15.80 -6.42 4.18
C LYS A 41 -15.60 -5.44 3.02
N ASN A 42 -14.44 -5.42 2.39
CA ASN A 42 -14.21 -4.49 1.29
C ASN A 42 -14.75 -5.01 -0.05
N ASN A 43 -14.84 -6.34 -0.21
CA ASN A 43 -15.49 -6.96 -1.37
C ASN A 43 -17.01 -6.77 -1.39
N SER A 44 -17.67 -6.58 -0.24
CA SER A 44 -19.13 -6.34 -0.21
C SER A 44 -19.54 -5.02 -0.87
N ASN A 45 -18.64 -4.03 -0.89
CA ASN A 45 -18.81 -2.77 -1.63
C ASN A 45 -18.04 -2.82 -2.95
N ALA A 46 -18.33 -3.83 -3.78
CA ALA A 46 -17.60 -4.10 -5.01
C ALA A 46 -17.42 -2.83 -5.87
N LEU A 47 -16.17 -2.37 -5.96
CA LEU A 47 -15.79 -1.28 -6.85
C LEU A 47 -15.28 -1.90 -8.15
N ALA A 48 -15.89 -1.54 -9.27
CA ALA A 48 -15.38 -1.94 -10.58
C ALA A 48 -13.89 -1.55 -10.72
N ASN A 49 -13.08 -2.47 -11.24
CA ASN A 49 -11.63 -2.35 -11.43
C ASN A 49 -10.79 -2.30 -10.14
N VAL A 50 -11.35 -2.66 -8.98
CA VAL A 50 -10.58 -2.84 -7.73
C VAL A 50 -10.64 -4.31 -7.30
N ARG A 51 -9.48 -4.95 -7.17
CA ARG A 51 -9.33 -6.30 -6.60
C ARG A 51 -8.72 -6.17 -5.21
N TRP A 52 -9.46 -6.55 -4.17
CA TRP A 52 -8.97 -6.53 -2.80
C TRP A 52 -8.17 -7.79 -2.47
N CYS A 53 -7.05 -7.64 -1.76
CA CYS A 53 -6.26 -8.74 -1.23
C CYS A 53 -5.72 -8.44 0.18
N SER A 54 -5.25 -9.48 0.86
CA SER A 54 -4.49 -9.34 2.10
C SER A 54 -3.00 -9.13 1.82
N TRP A 55 -2.25 -8.77 2.86
CA TRP A 55 -0.79 -8.75 2.80
C TRP A 55 -0.18 -10.12 2.51
N ASP A 56 -0.82 -11.20 2.96
CA ASP A 56 -0.30 -12.56 2.77
C ASP A 56 -0.49 -13.08 1.34
N ASN A 57 -1.46 -12.51 0.61
CA ASN A 57 -1.82 -12.97 -0.73
C ASN A 57 -1.33 -12.05 -1.86
N ILE A 58 -0.67 -10.93 -1.53
CA ILE A 58 -0.27 -9.94 -2.56
C ILE A 58 0.71 -10.52 -3.57
N GLU A 59 1.69 -11.31 -3.14
CA GLU A 59 2.71 -11.85 -4.05
C GLU A 59 2.10 -12.83 -5.05
N LEU A 60 1.29 -13.79 -4.58
CA LEU A 60 0.57 -14.74 -5.42
C LEU A 60 -0.34 -14.03 -6.42
N LEU A 61 -1.01 -12.96 -5.99
CA LEU A 61 -1.89 -12.18 -6.85
C LEU A 61 -1.12 -11.44 -7.94
N VAL A 62 0.03 -10.84 -7.60
CA VAL A 62 0.87 -10.14 -8.59
C VAL A 62 1.45 -11.13 -9.59
N GLU A 63 1.83 -12.33 -9.14
CA GLU A 63 2.28 -13.42 -10.01
C GLU A 63 1.19 -13.85 -11.00
N GLU A 64 -0.05 -14.06 -10.52
CA GLU A 64 -1.22 -14.36 -11.36
C GLU A 64 -1.45 -13.27 -12.43
N LEU A 65 -1.43 -12.00 -12.02
CA LEU A 65 -1.66 -10.86 -12.91
C LEU A 65 -0.53 -10.61 -13.90
N SER A 66 0.70 -11.06 -13.61
CA SER A 66 1.86 -10.83 -14.48
C SER A 66 1.76 -11.52 -15.85
N ILE A 67 0.82 -12.45 -16.01
CA ILE A 67 0.57 -13.19 -17.25
C ILE A 67 -0.07 -12.30 -18.33
N ASP A 68 -0.98 -11.40 -17.95
CA ASP A 68 -1.80 -10.61 -18.87
C ASP A 68 -1.86 -9.11 -18.55
N SER A 69 -1.21 -8.71 -17.46
CA SER A 69 -1.28 -7.35 -16.92
C SER A 69 0.11 -6.85 -16.50
N ALA A 70 0.34 -5.55 -16.65
CA ALA A 70 1.58 -4.88 -16.26
C ALA A 70 1.40 -4.08 -14.97
N LEU A 71 2.27 -4.32 -13.99
CA LEU A 71 2.37 -3.50 -12.79
C LEU A 71 3.08 -2.20 -13.14
N ILE A 72 2.34 -1.10 -13.24
CA ILE A 72 2.93 0.20 -13.60
C ILE A 72 3.35 1.01 -12.37
N GLY A 73 2.84 0.68 -11.18
CA GLY A 73 3.22 1.40 -9.98
C GLY A 73 2.69 0.85 -8.66
N ILE A 74 3.34 1.27 -7.58
CA ILE A 74 2.92 0.97 -6.21
C ILE A 74 2.77 2.28 -5.42
N ILE A 75 1.67 2.39 -4.68
CA ILE A 75 1.37 3.53 -3.81
C ILE A 75 1.17 3.01 -2.38
N HIS A 76 2.12 3.35 -1.50
CA HIS A 76 2.11 2.92 -0.11
C HIS A 76 1.55 4.00 0.81
N LEU A 77 0.32 3.78 1.31
CA LEU A 77 -0.38 4.66 2.25
C LEU A 77 -0.64 3.99 3.62
N ALA A 78 -0.36 2.70 3.76
CA ALA A 78 -0.58 2.00 5.02
C ALA A 78 0.40 2.48 6.07
N THR A 79 -0.07 2.71 7.29
CA THR A 79 0.81 3.09 8.39
C THR A 79 0.19 2.70 9.74
N GLU A 80 1.05 2.42 10.73
CA GLU A 80 0.70 2.18 12.12
C GLU A 80 1.34 3.27 12.99
N TYR A 81 0.50 4.09 13.63
CA TYR A 81 0.95 5.24 14.43
C TYR A 81 1.38 4.85 15.85
N GLY A 82 1.10 3.63 16.31
CA GLY A 82 1.47 3.20 17.65
C GLY A 82 0.51 3.70 18.74
N HIS A 83 -0.81 3.69 18.48
CA HIS A 83 -1.79 3.99 19.53
C HIS A 83 -1.69 2.96 20.69
N LYS A 84 -2.28 3.26 21.86
CA LYS A 84 -2.08 2.56 23.16
C LYS A 84 -2.04 1.02 23.16
N THR A 85 -2.56 0.35 22.14
CA THR A 85 -2.64 -1.11 22.02
C THR A 85 -1.65 -1.72 21.01
N SER A 86 -0.89 -0.91 20.28
CA SER A 86 0.01 -1.39 19.23
C SER A 86 1.38 -1.75 19.82
N SER A 87 1.84 -2.97 19.56
CA SER A 87 3.18 -3.42 19.93
C SER A 87 4.24 -2.81 19.00
N LEU A 88 5.49 -2.69 19.48
CA LEU A 88 6.61 -2.22 18.65
C LEU A 88 6.81 -3.07 17.39
N ILE A 89 6.59 -4.39 17.50
CA ILE A 89 6.67 -5.30 16.35
C ILE A 89 5.60 -4.99 15.30
N ASN A 90 4.39 -4.60 15.69
CA ASN A 90 3.35 -4.22 14.74
C ASN A 90 3.68 -2.90 14.03
N ILE A 91 4.28 -1.94 14.75
CA ILE A 91 4.72 -0.67 14.18
C ILE A 91 5.85 -0.91 13.15
N GLU A 92 6.86 -1.70 13.51
CA GLU A 92 7.96 -2.09 12.61
C GLU A 92 7.46 -2.84 11.38
N ASP A 93 6.61 -3.85 11.59
CA ASP A 93 6.07 -4.66 10.51
C ASP A 93 5.25 -3.82 9.52
N ALA A 94 4.39 -2.93 10.02
CA ALA A 94 3.54 -2.08 9.20
C ALA A 94 4.30 -1.00 8.44
N ASN A 95 5.26 -0.33 9.11
CA ASN A 95 5.90 0.88 8.58
C ASN A 95 7.24 0.61 7.89
N VAL A 96 7.87 -0.56 8.10
CA VAL A 96 9.19 -0.90 7.51
C VAL A 96 9.10 -2.19 6.71
N ILE A 97 8.72 -3.31 7.33
CA ILE A 97 8.82 -4.64 6.69
C ILE A 97 7.85 -4.76 5.51
N LYS A 98 6.57 -4.43 5.70
CA LYS A 98 5.54 -4.47 4.65
C LYS A 98 5.86 -3.56 3.45
N PRO A 99 6.23 -2.29 3.63
CA PRO A 99 6.65 -1.47 2.50
C PRO A 99 7.89 -1.99 1.78
N LEU A 100 8.88 -2.56 2.49
CA LEU A 100 10.03 -3.21 1.86
C LEU A 100 9.61 -4.39 0.97
N LYS A 101 8.68 -5.23 1.43
CA LYS A 101 8.10 -6.30 0.60
C LYS A 101 7.44 -5.76 -0.67
N LEU A 102 6.75 -4.62 -0.58
CA LEU A 102 6.21 -3.97 -1.77
C LEU A 102 7.30 -3.45 -2.68
N LEU A 103 8.39 -2.89 -2.14
CA LEU A 103 9.52 -2.42 -2.94
C LEU A 103 10.18 -3.59 -3.69
N ASP A 104 10.34 -4.75 -3.05
CA ASP A 104 10.83 -5.97 -3.69
C ASP A 104 9.92 -6.39 -4.86
N LEU A 105 8.60 -6.33 -4.70
CA LEU A 105 7.66 -6.57 -5.79
C LEU A 105 7.80 -5.55 -6.92
N ALA A 106 7.96 -4.27 -6.59
CA ALA A 106 8.16 -3.20 -7.56
C ALA A 106 9.42 -3.47 -8.41
N ILE A 107 10.51 -3.90 -7.77
CA ILE A 107 11.76 -4.26 -8.44
C ILE A 107 11.58 -5.52 -9.31
N LYS A 108 11.02 -6.59 -8.72
CA LYS A 108 10.80 -7.89 -9.38
C LYS A 108 9.98 -7.76 -10.66
N TYR A 109 8.92 -6.95 -10.62
CA TYR A 109 8.00 -6.75 -11.74
C TYR A 109 8.23 -5.46 -12.52
N ARG A 110 9.34 -4.75 -12.25
CA ARG A 110 9.78 -3.54 -12.97
C ARG A 110 8.70 -2.45 -13.03
N ALA A 111 8.05 -2.19 -11.90
CA ALA A 111 7.12 -1.08 -11.77
C ALA A 111 7.81 0.26 -12.07
N ASP A 112 7.17 1.12 -12.86
CA ASP A 112 7.74 2.40 -13.27
C ASP A 112 7.87 3.39 -12.09
N ILE A 113 6.97 3.26 -11.10
CA ILE A 113 6.92 4.17 -9.97
C ILE A 113 6.65 3.45 -8.65
N PHE A 114 7.36 3.88 -7.60
CA PHE A 114 7.07 3.53 -6.21
C PHE A 114 6.88 4.80 -5.39
N LEU A 115 5.67 5.02 -4.88
CA LEU A 115 5.31 6.17 -4.06
C LEU A 115 5.13 5.74 -2.60
N ASN A 116 6.05 6.17 -1.74
CA ASN A 116 5.91 6.07 -0.28
C ASN A 116 5.37 7.40 0.28
N THR A 117 4.32 7.36 1.11
CA THR A 117 3.90 8.55 1.84
C THR A 117 4.54 8.62 3.22
N ASP A 118 5.20 9.74 3.49
CA ASP A 118 5.83 10.02 4.76
C ASP A 118 5.00 10.96 5.65
N SER A 119 5.50 11.24 6.83
CA SER A 119 4.87 12.01 7.88
C SER A 119 5.60 13.29 8.16
N PHE A 120 4.87 14.40 8.28
CA PHE A 120 5.48 15.65 8.74
C PHE A 120 6.05 15.53 10.16
N PHE A 121 5.53 14.60 10.98
CA PHE A 121 6.04 14.31 12.32
C PHE A 121 7.48 13.77 12.34
N ALA A 122 7.97 13.23 11.21
CA ALA A 122 9.33 12.72 11.12
C ALA A 122 10.38 13.83 10.94
N LYS A 123 9.96 15.05 10.61
CA LYS A 123 10.84 16.22 10.44
C LYS A 123 11.51 16.61 11.77
N LYS A 124 12.71 17.18 11.67
CA LYS A 124 13.56 17.51 12.84
C LYS A 124 12.90 18.50 13.81
N ASP A 125 11.99 19.33 13.32
CA ASP A 125 11.29 20.36 14.10
C ASP A 125 10.25 19.78 15.07
N PHE A 126 9.90 18.49 14.94
CA PHE A 126 8.91 17.82 15.79
C PHE A 126 9.56 16.78 16.71
N ASN A 127 9.21 16.82 18.00
CA ASN A 127 9.74 15.91 19.02
C ASN A 127 8.62 15.32 19.90
N TYR A 128 7.75 14.51 19.30
CA TYR A 128 6.65 13.84 20.01
C TYR A 128 7.13 12.52 20.63
N GLN A 129 7.46 12.54 21.92
CA GLN A 129 7.99 11.36 22.63
C GLN A 129 7.09 10.12 22.53
N HIS A 130 5.77 10.29 22.66
CA HIS A 130 4.81 9.19 22.58
C HIS A 130 4.67 8.58 21.18
N MET A 131 5.13 9.29 20.13
CA MET A 131 5.13 8.82 18.74
C MET A 131 6.53 8.36 18.30
N ARG A 132 7.50 8.28 19.22
CA ARG A 132 8.89 7.99 18.87
C ARG A 132 9.07 6.69 18.08
N PRO A 133 8.42 5.56 18.41
CA PRO A 133 8.52 4.34 17.59
C PRO A 133 8.03 4.55 16.15
N TYR A 134 6.89 5.22 15.99
CA TYR A 134 6.35 5.59 14.68
C TYR A 134 7.30 6.50 13.89
N ILE A 135 7.82 7.56 14.52
CA ILE A 135 8.76 8.50 13.88
C ILE A 135 10.03 7.79 13.42
N ILE A 136 10.57 6.87 14.23
CA ILE A 136 11.78 6.12 13.87
C ILE A 136 11.50 5.22 12.66
N THR A 137 10.41 4.47 12.67
CA THR A 137 10.07 3.56 11.56
C THR A 137 9.83 4.30 10.25
N LYS A 138 9.18 5.47 10.28
CA LYS A 138 9.03 6.34 9.09
C LYS A 138 10.35 6.93 8.57
N ARG A 139 11.39 7.04 9.41
CA ARG A 139 12.74 7.40 8.94
C ARG A 139 13.50 6.23 8.34
N HIS A 140 13.14 5.01 8.71
CA HIS A 140 13.73 3.80 8.10
C HIS A 140 13.12 3.51 6.71
N PHE A 141 11.86 3.88 6.50
CA PHE A 141 11.18 3.75 5.21
C PHE A 141 10.16 4.86 4.94
#